data_AF-A0A7C0Z2C1-F1
#
_entry.id   AF-A0A7C0Z2C1-F1
#
_cell.length_a   1.000
_cell.length_b   1.000
_cell.length_c   1.000
_cell.angle_alpha   90.00
_cell.angle_beta   90.00
_cell.angle_gamma   90.00
#
_symmetry.space_group_name_H-M   'P 1'
#
loop_
_entity.id
_entity.type
_entity.pdbx_description
1 polymer ?
#
loop_
_entity_poly.entity_id
_entity_poly.type
_entity_poly.pdbx_seq_one_letter_code
_entity_poly.pdbx_strand_id
1 'polypeptide(L)'
;FTLVVDAIKDYVEIMGLGRVIKDTGVIYIGGGVPKDFIQLLAVTANLLYPDRKVPDRDASVVREANTCGIVETYYPHKYAVQITTDSPQWGGLSGCTFEEAVSWGKIDYEGNYVQCYCDATIALPVVSHALAERLKAPREPRRLARTFDPSG
;
A
#
# COMPACT_ATOMS: atom_id res chain seq x y z
N PHE A 1 -8.33 34.31 8.49
CA PHE A 1 -7.87 33.21 7.62
C PHE A 1 -8.46 31.92 8.15
N THR A 2 -9.24 31.20 7.35
CA THR A 2 -9.89 29.95 7.77
C THR A 2 -9.22 28.80 7.02
N LEU A 3 -8.45 27.99 7.74
CA LEU A 3 -7.87 26.77 7.21
C LEU A 3 -8.86 25.62 7.43
N VAL A 4 -9.23 24.93 6.36
CA VAL A 4 -10.05 23.71 6.42
C VAL A 4 -9.19 22.53 6.01
N VAL A 5 -9.19 21.49 6.85
CA VAL A 5 -8.50 20.22 6.60
C VAL A 5 -9.57 19.17 6.34
N ASP A 6 -9.54 18.55 5.16
CA ASP A 6 -10.50 17.54 4.72
C ASP A 6 -9.80 16.18 4.55
N ALA A 7 -9.83 15.39 5.61
CA ALA A 7 -9.23 14.05 5.61
C ALA A 7 -9.98 13.05 4.71
N ILE A 8 -11.27 13.29 4.40
CA ILE A 8 -12.05 12.42 3.53
C ILE A 8 -11.62 12.62 2.09
N LYS A 9 -11.37 13.87 1.70
CA LYS A 9 -10.82 14.17 0.38
C LYS A 9 -9.47 13.50 0.16
N ASP A 10 -8.56 13.59 1.13
CA ASP A 10 -7.24 12.93 1.07
C ASP A 10 -7.37 11.40 0.90
N TYR A 11 -8.32 10.80 1.62
CA TYR A 11 -8.63 9.37 1.50
C TYR A 11 -9.13 9.01 0.10
N VAL A 12 -10.09 9.77 -0.46
CA VAL A 12 -10.65 9.52 -1.79
C VAL A 12 -9.56 9.65 -2.87
N GLU A 13 -8.68 10.64 -2.76
CA GLU A 13 -7.56 10.81 -3.70
C GLU A 13 -6.61 9.61 -3.64
N ILE A 14 -6.17 9.20 -2.45
CA ILE A 14 -5.25 8.06 -2.32
C ILE A 14 -5.88 6.78 -2.86
N MET A 15 -7.14 6.48 -2.50
CA MET A 15 -7.84 5.29 -2.99
C MET A 15 -8.08 5.36 -4.50
N GLY A 16 -8.32 6.56 -5.04
CA GLY A 16 -8.47 6.82 -6.46
C GLY A 16 -7.22 6.48 -7.29
N LEU A 17 -6.03 6.50 -6.67
CA LEU A 17 -4.79 6.06 -7.34
C LEU A 17 -4.93 4.62 -7.85
N GLY A 18 -5.67 3.76 -7.15
CA GLY A 18 -5.88 2.36 -7.52
C GLY A 18 -6.36 2.13 -8.95
N ARG A 19 -6.99 3.14 -9.58
CA ARG A 19 -7.42 3.13 -11.00
C ARG A 19 -6.25 3.21 -11.98
N VAL A 20 -5.21 3.96 -11.64
CA VAL A 20 -4.09 4.30 -12.56
C VAL A 20 -2.90 3.36 -12.36
N ILE A 21 -2.74 2.82 -11.16
CA ILE A 21 -1.65 1.91 -10.80
C ILE A 21 -2.11 0.45 -10.77
N LYS A 22 -1.66 -0.33 -11.75
CA LYS A 22 -1.94 -1.78 -11.85
C LYS A 22 -1.21 -2.59 -10.78
N ASP A 23 0.08 -2.32 -10.64
CA ASP A 23 0.97 -3.00 -9.69
C ASP A 23 1.52 -2.00 -8.68
N THR A 24 1.55 -2.41 -7.42
CA THR A 24 1.97 -1.57 -6.31
C THR A 24 3.06 -2.25 -5.50
N GLY A 25 4.00 -1.45 -5.01
CA GLY A 25 5.04 -1.85 -4.09
C GLY A 25 5.13 -0.85 -2.95
N VAL A 26 5.44 -1.33 -1.75
CA VAL A 26 5.46 -0.54 -0.51
C VAL A 26 6.80 -0.67 0.20
N ILE A 27 7.28 0.43 0.75
CA ILE A 27 8.45 0.46 1.63
C ILE A 27 8.00 1.13 2.93
N TYR A 28 7.82 0.32 3.97
CA TYR A 28 7.46 0.76 5.31
C TYR A 28 8.72 1.09 6.10
N ILE A 29 8.77 2.30 6.65
CA ILE A 29 9.82 2.76 7.53
C ILE A 29 9.16 3.02 8.89
N GLY A 30 9.40 2.15 9.85
CA GLY A 30 8.68 2.08 11.10
C GLY A 30 7.32 1.39 10.96
N GLY A 31 6.31 1.93 11.66
CA GLY A 31 4.98 1.33 11.75
C GLY A 31 3.89 2.35 12.06
N GLY A 32 2.87 1.94 12.82
CA GLY A 32 1.77 2.80 13.27
C GLY A 32 0.81 3.22 12.15
N VAL A 33 0.22 4.40 12.32
CA VAL A 33 -0.77 4.96 11.40
C VAL A 33 -0.27 5.07 9.95
N PRO A 34 0.98 5.52 9.68
CA PRO A 34 1.48 5.57 8.30
C PRO A 34 1.50 4.22 7.59
N LYS A 35 1.89 3.14 8.30
CA LYS A 35 1.88 1.77 7.73
C LYS A 35 0.46 1.34 7.39
N ASP A 36 -0.47 1.49 8.32
CA ASP A 36 -1.86 1.06 8.11
C ASP A 36 -2.55 1.88 7.01
N PHE A 37 -2.31 3.18 6.97
CA PHE A 37 -2.90 4.07 5.96
C PHE A 37 -2.49 3.70 4.53
N ILE A 38 -1.22 3.33 4.31
CA ILE A 38 -0.76 2.84 2.99
C ILE A 38 -1.43 1.50 2.66
N GLN A 39 -1.61 0.63 3.64
CA GLN A 39 -2.25 -0.68 3.45
C GLN A 39 -3.73 -0.58 3.07
N LEU A 40 -4.43 0.50 3.43
CA LEU A 40 -5.81 0.72 3.03
C LEU A 40 -5.96 0.71 1.50
N LEU A 41 -4.96 1.19 0.75
CA LEU A 41 -5.00 1.18 -0.71
C LEU A 41 -5.24 -0.21 -1.31
N ALA A 42 -4.69 -1.26 -0.68
CA ALA A 42 -4.86 -2.63 -1.14
C ALA A 42 -6.26 -3.18 -0.90
N VAL A 43 -6.91 -2.74 0.18
CA VAL A 43 -8.14 -3.37 0.70
C VAL A 43 -9.40 -2.52 0.52
N THR A 44 -9.28 -1.20 0.39
CA THR A 44 -10.43 -0.29 0.34
C THR A 44 -10.60 0.46 -0.97
N ALA A 45 -9.65 0.35 -1.92
CA ALA A 45 -9.77 1.04 -3.21
C ALA A 45 -11.04 0.65 -3.99
N ASN A 46 -11.55 -0.56 -3.80
CA ASN A 46 -12.78 -1.04 -4.41
C ASN A 46 -14.05 -0.43 -3.79
N LEU A 47 -14.00 0.10 -2.56
CA LEU A 47 -15.15 0.69 -1.87
C LEU A 47 -15.63 1.99 -2.50
N LEU A 48 -14.79 2.62 -3.32
CA LEU A 48 -15.18 3.80 -4.11
C LEU A 48 -16.17 3.48 -5.23
N TYR A 49 -16.38 2.19 -5.56
CA TYR A 49 -17.15 1.76 -6.73
C TYR A 49 -18.38 0.94 -6.33
N PRO A 50 -19.56 1.17 -6.95
CA PRO A 50 -20.78 0.45 -6.59
C PRO A 50 -20.71 -1.07 -6.79
N ASP A 51 -19.99 -1.52 -7.81
CA ASP A 51 -19.77 -2.93 -8.14
C ASP A 51 -18.61 -3.56 -7.36
N ARG A 52 -18.01 -2.80 -6.42
CA ARG A 52 -16.83 -3.18 -5.64
C ARG A 52 -15.69 -3.70 -6.51
N LYS A 53 -15.54 -3.15 -7.73
CA LYS A 53 -14.41 -3.45 -8.61
C LYS A 53 -13.75 -2.16 -9.06
N VAL A 54 -12.43 -2.17 -9.11
CA VAL A 54 -11.68 -1.03 -9.64
C VAL A 54 -11.72 -1.13 -11.17
N PRO A 55 -12.17 -0.08 -11.89
CA PRO A 55 -12.20 -0.09 -13.34
C PRO A 55 -10.81 -0.36 -13.93
N ASP A 56 -10.77 -1.09 -15.06
CA ASP A 56 -9.55 -1.39 -15.83
C ASP A 56 -8.46 -2.17 -15.06
N ARG A 57 -8.85 -2.86 -13.99
CA ARG A 57 -7.95 -3.69 -13.17
C ARG A 57 -8.57 -5.05 -12.88
N ASP A 58 -7.83 -6.10 -13.21
CA ASP A 58 -8.20 -7.46 -12.83
C ASP A 58 -8.01 -7.63 -11.32
N ALA A 59 -9.05 -8.10 -10.63
CA ALA A 59 -8.97 -8.40 -9.20
C ALA A 59 -8.03 -9.59 -8.99
N SER A 60 -6.93 -9.39 -8.25
CA SER A 60 -5.98 -10.47 -7.95
C SER A 60 -6.59 -11.55 -7.06
N VAL A 61 -7.47 -11.15 -6.14
CA VAL A 61 -8.16 -12.06 -5.23
C VAL A 61 -9.64 -11.70 -5.20
N VAL A 62 -10.48 -12.66 -5.57
CA VAL A 62 -11.94 -12.58 -5.40
C VAL A 62 -12.28 -13.55 -4.27
N ARG A 63 -12.70 -13.02 -3.11
CA ARG A 63 -13.35 -13.85 -2.10
C ARG A 63 -14.83 -13.94 -2.47
N GLU A 64 -15.26 -15.17 -2.80
CA GLU A 64 -16.65 -15.46 -3.06
C GLU A 64 -17.52 -15.12 -1.86
N ALA A 65 -18.79 -14.82 -2.16
CA ALA A 65 -19.77 -14.34 -1.21
C ALA A 65 -19.75 -15.14 0.11
N ASN A 66 -19.48 -14.42 1.20
CA ASN A 66 -19.96 -14.83 2.51
C ASN A 66 -21.50 -14.86 2.52
N THR A 67 -22.11 -15.31 3.62
CA THR A 67 -23.57 -15.50 3.81
C THR A 67 -24.45 -14.31 3.34
N CYS A 68 -23.86 -13.11 3.16
CA CYS A 68 -24.51 -11.88 2.73
C CYS A 68 -24.55 -11.66 1.20
N GLY A 69 -24.00 -12.56 0.36
CA GLY A 69 -24.05 -12.40 -1.10
C GLY A 69 -23.09 -11.34 -1.67
N ILE A 70 -22.12 -10.88 -0.88
CA ILE A 70 -21.21 -9.78 -1.24
C ILE A 70 -19.90 -10.36 -1.77
N VAL A 71 -19.58 -10.08 -3.04
CA VAL A 71 -18.27 -10.41 -3.62
C VAL A 71 -17.24 -9.38 -3.16
N GLU A 72 -16.16 -9.84 -2.51
CA GLU A 72 -15.06 -8.98 -2.08
C GLU A 72 -13.87 -9.15 -3.03
N THR A 73 -13.44 -8.04 -3.63
CA THR A 73 -12.22 -8.02 -4.46
C THR A 73 -11.13 -7.20 -3.79
N TYR A 74 -9.92 -7.74 -3.74
CA TYR A 74 -8.75 -7.05 -3.19
C TYR A 74 -7.66 -6.88 -4.24
N TYR A 75 -6.85 -5.85 -4.05
CA TYR A 75 -5.76 -5.50 -4.96
C TYR A 75 -4.43 -5.37 -4.19
N PRO A 76 -3.90 -6.50 -3.69
CA PRO A 76 -2.75 -6.52 -2.80
C PRO A 76 -1.48 -5.93 -3.41
N HIS A 77 -0.55 -5.51 -2.54
CA HIS A 77 0.79 -5.10 -2.96
C HIS A 77 1.64 -6.31 -3.40
N LYS A 78 2.27 -6.20 -4.58
CA LYS A 78 3.16 -7.26 -5.12
C LYS A 78 4.54 -7.27 -4.49
N TYR A 79 4.99 -6.12 -3.99
CA TYR A 79 6.30 -5.97 -3.37
C TYR A 79 6.16 -5.24 -2.03
N ALA A 80 6.82 -5.73 -0.98
CA ALA A 80 6.83 -5.05 0.30
C ALA A 80 8.18 -5.13 1.01
N VAL A 81 8.70 -3.99 1.45
CA VAL A 81 9.86 -3.92 2.33
C VAL A 81 9.42 -3.28 3.63
N GLN A 82 9.80 -3.83 4.77
CA GLN A 82 9.55 -3.21 6.06
C GLN A 82 10.86 -3.10 6.83
N ILE A 83 11.15 -1.90 7.31
CA ILE A 83 12.21 -1.62 8.27
C ILE A 83 11.52 -1.21 9.55
N THR A 84 11.66 -1.99 10.62
CA THR A 84 11.01 -1.68 11.90
C THR A 84 11.90 -2.10 13.06
N THR A 85 11.80 -1.39 14.18
CA THR A 85 12.39 -1.80 15.45
C THR A 85 11.39 -2.57 16.32
N ASP A 86 10.12 -2.60 15.91
CA ASP A 86 9.06 -3.24 16.68
C ASP A 86 9.09 -4.77 16.53
N SER A 87 8.96 -5.42 17.68
CA SER A 87 8.94 -6.87 17.77
C SER A 87 7.53 -7.42 17.54
N PRO A 88 7.36 -8.52 16.78
CA PRO A 88 6.03 -9.07 16.46
C PRO A 88 5.27 -9.60 17.69
N GLN A 89 5.97 -9.99 18.75
CA GLN A 89 5.38 -10.59 19.96
C GLN A 89 4.44 -9.64 20.71
N TRP A 90 4.58 -8.33 20.53
CA TRP A 90 3.74 -7.34 21.19
C TRP A 90 2.38 -7.16 20.51
N GLY A 91 2.14 -7.81 19.36
CA GLY A 91 0.86 -7.77 18.64
C GLY A 91 0.48 -6.37 18.13
N GLY A 92 1.43 -5.43 18.11
CA GLY A 92 1.21 -4.09 17.59
C GLY A 92 1.21 -4.08 16.06
N LEU A 93 0.34 -3.27 15.45
CA LEU A 93 0.29 -3.09 13.99
C LEU A 93 1.65 -2.71 13.38
N SER A 94 2.48 -2.00 14.14
CA SER A 94 3.85 -1.64 13.76
C SER A 94 4.80 -2.84 13.63
N GLY A 95 4.59 -3.89 14.44
CA GLY A 95 5.37 -5.13 14.44
C GLY A 95 4.72 -6.29 13.67
N CYS A 96 3.50 -6.09 13.14
CA CYS A 96 2.76 -7.07 12.35
C CYS A 96 3.64 -7.68 11.24
N THR A 97 3.67 -9.02 11.17
CA THR A 97 4.44 -9.80 10.20
C THR A 97 3.78 -9.71 8.82
N PHE A 98 4.55 -9.98 7.77
CA PHE A 98 3.96 -10.00 6.43
C PHE A 98 3.00 -11.16 6.20
N GLU A 99 3.16 -12.26 6.93
CA GLU A 99 2.22 -13.39 6.91
C GLU A 99 0.82 -12.95 7.36
N GLU A 100 0.74 -12.12 8.40
CA GLU A 100 -0.52 -11.52 8.83
C GLU A 100 -1.07 -10.56 7.77
N ALA A 101 -0.23 -9.69 7.20
CA ALA A 101 -0.66 -8.78 6.13
C ALA A 101 -1.21 -9.51 4.89
N VAL A 102 -0.64 -10.67 4.54
CA VAL A 102 -1.14 -11.56 3.47
C VAL A 102 -2.52 -12.13 3.83
N SER A 103 -2.75 -12.55 5.07
CA SER A 103 -4.07 -13.08 5.48
C SER A 103 -5.22 -12.08 5.33
N TRP A 104 -4.91 -10.79 5.46
CA TRP A 104 -5.83 -9.67 5.31
C TRP A 104 -5.96 -9.16 3.86
N GLY A 105 -5.21 -9.74 2.91
CA GLY A 105 -5.22 -9.29 1.51
C GLY A 105 -4.53 -7.95 1.27
N LYS A 106 -3.70 -7.50 2.23
CA LYS A 106 -2.91 -6.26 2.11
C LYS A 106 -1.69 -6.48 1.21
N ILE A 107 -1.13 -7.69 1.23
CA ILE A 107 0.04 -8.11 0.45
C ILE A 107 -0.31 -9.39 -0.30
N ASP A 108 0.27 -9.54 -1.48
CA ASP A 108 -0.01 -10.66 -2.37
C ASP A 108 0.66 -11.92 -1.82
N TYR A 109 -0.03 -13.05 -1.88
CA TYR A 109 0.51 -14.34 -1.46
C TYR A 109 1.72 -14.75 -2.30
N GLU A 110 1.70 -14.44 -3.60
CA GLU A 110 2.84 -14.65 -4.51
C GLU A 110 3.79 -13.43 -4.55
N GLY A 111 3.55 -12.43 -3.71
CA GLY A 111 4.34 -11.21 -3.62
C GLY A 111 5.75 -11.44 -3.06
N ASN A 112 6.67 -10.54 -3.41
CA ASN A 112 8.02 -10.55 -2.85
C ASN A 112 8.09 -9.57 -1.67
N TYR A 113 8.30 -10.08 -0.47
CA TYR A 113 8.34 -9.25 0.73
C TYR A 113 9.48 -9.60 1.69
N VAL A 114 10.03 -8.58 2.37
CA VAL A 114 11.14 -8.75 3.32
C VAL A 114 11.04 -7.77 4.49
N GLN A 115 11.11 -8.31 5.71
CA GLN A 115 11.08 -7.53 6.95
C GLN A 115 12.48 -7.49 7.57
N CYS A 116 12.95 -6.30 7.90
CA CYS A 116 14.25 -6.01 8.49
C CYS A 116 14.03 -5.41 9.88
N TYR A 117 14.47 -6.13 10.91
CA TYR A 117 14.47 -5.64 12.28
C TYR A 117 15.70 -4.79 12.53
N CYS A 118 15.60 -3.50 12.21
CA CYS A 118 16.72 -2.56 12.29
C CYS A 118 16.18 -1.13 12.44
N ASP A 119 16.99 -0.26 13.05
CA ASP A 119 16.71 1.16 13.08
C ASP A 119 16.79 1.76 11.66
N ALA A 120 15.85 2.65 11.34
CA ALA A 120 15.78 3.29 10.03
C ALA A 120 17.04 4.09 9.69
N THR A 121 17.71 4.70 10.68
CA THR A 121 18.93 5.49 10.49
C THR A 121 20.12 4.63 10.07
N ILE A 122 20.08 3.32 10.34
CA ILE A 122 21.12 2.36 9.92
C ILE A 122 20.74 1.73 8.58
N ALA A 123 19.50 1.24 8.47
CA ALA A 123 19.07 0.49 7.29
C ALA A 123 18.92 1.39 6.04
N LEU A 124 18.36 2.60 6.18
CA LEU A 124 18.09 3.46 5.02
C LEU A 124 19.34 3.91 4.28
N PRO A 125 20.44 4.36 4.93
CA PRO A 125 21.66 4.70 4.21
C PRO A 125 22.24 3.51 3.44
N VAL A 126 22.24 2.30 4.02
CA VAL A 126 22.76 1.09 3.38
C VAL A 126 21.91 0.71 2.16
N VAL A 127 20.58 0.70 2.30
CA VAL A 127 19.66 0.38 1.20
C VAL A 127 19.76 1.42 0.10
N SER A 128 19.76 2.71 0.45
CA SER A 128 19.87 3.81 -0.50
C SER A 128 21.18 3.74 -1.30
N HIS A 129 22.30 3.49 -0.62
CA HIS A 129 23.60 3.34 -1.27
C HIS A 129 23.64 2.14 -2.23
N ALA A 130 23.16 0.97 -1.78
CA ALA A 130 23.10 -0.22 -2.62
C ALA A 130 22.17 -0.03 -3.85
N LEU A 131 21.08 0.71 -3.70
CA LEU A 131 20.21 1.07 -4.83
C LEU A 131 20.91 2.02 -5.79
N ALA A 132 21.62 3.03 -5.29
CA ALA A 132 22.37 3.96 -6.12
C ALA A 132 23.47 3.28 -6.95
N GLU A 133 24.16 2.27 -6.39
CA GLU A 133 25.16 1.49 -7.12
C GLU A 133 24.54 0.57 -8.20
N ARG A 134 23.37 -0.02 -7.91
CA ARG A 134 22.72 -1.00 -8.79
C ARG A 134 21.88 -0.36 -9.89
N LEU A 135 21.26 0.79 -9.61
CA LEU A 135 20.39 1.50 -10.55
C LEU A 135 21.22 2.44 -11.41
N LYS A 136 21.55 1.99 -12.62
CA LYS A 136 22.38 2.74 -13.58
C LYS A 136 21.69 3.97 -14.19
N ALA A 137 20.36 4.05 -14.12
CA ALA A 137 19.59 5.17 -14.62
C ALA A 137 18.32 5.39 -13.77
N PRO A 138 17.97 6.65 -13.46
CA PRO A 138 16.70 6.96 -12.80
C PRO A 138 15.52 6.67 -13.74
N ARG A 139 14.44 6.12 -13.19
CA ARG A 139 13.16 5.98 -13.92
C ARG A 139 12.46 7.32 -13.99
N GLU A 140 11.82 7.63 -15.12
CA GLU A 140 10.98 8.84 -15.22
C GLU A 140 9.82 8.79 -14.19
N PRO A 141 9.70 9.82 -13.32
CA PRO A 141 8.68 9.84 -12.28
C PRO A 141 7.28 9.96 -12.89
N ARG A 142 6.33 9.14 -12.40
CA ARG A 142 4.92 9.29 -12.78
C ARG A 142 4.33 10.46 -12.00
N ARG A 143 3.78 11.45 -12.70
CA ARG A 143 3.08 12.60 -12.08
C ARG A 143 1.65 12.21 -11.71
N LEU A 144 1.51 11.47 -10.60
CA LEU A 144 0.20 10.99 -10.12
C LEU A 144 -0.68 12.13 -9.62
N ALA A 145 -0.13 13.27 -9.17
CA ALA A 145 -0.94 14.40 -8.70
C ALA A 145 -1.92 14.93 -9.76
N ARG A 146 -1.59 14.81 -11.06
CA ARG A 146 -2.48 15.24 -12.16
C ARG A 146 -3.71 14.36 -12.32
N THR A 147 -3.76 13.17 -11.72
CA THR A 147 -4.92 12.29 -11.86
C THR A 147 -6.16 12.80 -11.14
N PHE A 148 -6.00 13.77 -10.24
CA PHE A 148 -7.08 14.36 -9.44
C PHE A 148 -7.37 15.81 -9.84
N ASP A 149 -6.64 16.36 -10.82
CA ASP A 149 -6.91 17.70 -11.33
C ASP A 149 -8.13 17.63 -12.27
N PRO A 150 -9.24 18.35 -11.98
CA PRO A 150 -10.37 18.41 -12.89
C PRO A 150 -10.03 19.04 -14.25
N SER A 151 -8.88 19.71 -14.38
CA SER A 151 -8.45 20.46 -15.57
C SER A 151 -7.42 19.76 -16.47
N GLY A 152 -6.85 18.62 -16.04
CA GLY A 152 -5.95 17.76 -16.84
C GLY A 152 -4.45 18.03 -16.69
#